data_AF-A0A2T0BCW3-F1
#
_entry.id   AF-A0A2T0BCW3-F1
#
_cell.length_a   1.000
_cell.length_b   1.000
_cell.length_c   1.000
_cell.angle_alpha   90.00
_cell.angle_beta   90.00
_cell.angle_gamma   90.00
#
_symmetry.space_group_name_H-M   'P 1'
#
loop_
_entity.id
_entity.type
_entity.pdbx_description
1 polymer ?
#
loop_
_entity_poly.entity_id
_entity_poly.type
_entity_poly.pdbx_seq_one_letter_code
_entity_poly.pdbx_strand_id
1 'polypeptide(L)'
;MGLLLAILIGLFISNDINKVLNMMLDFAHRFENYDLSHDYTVTRKDEFGQTIIAVSNAQNNIKKLIKSIMENCQDMSASSEELSATVEELSSKTEDIQSAVDNIVEGVQGTSASTEEITASIEEVDSSISELSQKSLDGSNSANQSKEHALTVQQNGSKAIEETQKVYNDKREKMLKAIEDGKVVANIKVMADTISDIAEQTNLLALNAAIEAARAGEKGKGFAVVAEEVRKLAEQSSESVTGIQDTISKVQEAFKNISLNGSDILNFIRTNVGEQFTDFGNMGNQYYNEAEFVSKMSEEIAAMSEELAATINQVSEAMQSMAETAQKSSEHAAVIKGSINESNQGIEQVAKTAQIQAENAQKLNEMVQKFKLN
;
A
#
# COMPACT_ATOMS: atom_id res chain seq x y z
N MET A 1 57.98 -102.01 -79.35
CA MET A 1 56.89 -101.98 -78.36
C MET A 1 57.10 -100.93 -77.28
N GLY A 2 58.22 -100.96 -76.53
CA GLY A 2 58.46 -100.02 -75.41
C GLY A 2 58.45 -98.52 -75.79
N LEU A 3 58.98 -98.17 -76.97
CA LEU A 3 59.05 -96.78 -77.43
C LEU A 3 57.67 -96.21 -77.82
N LEU A 4 56.81 -97.04 -78.43
CA LEU A 4 55.40 -96.69 -78.73
C LEU A 4 54.55 -96.55 -77.45
N LEU A 5 54.77 -97.42 -76.46
CA LEU A 5 54.10 -97.33 -75.16
C LEU A 5 54.53 -96.06 -74.39
N ALA A 6 55.82 -95.71 -74.43
CA ALA A 6 56.32 -94.49 -73.80
C ALA A 6 55.75 -93.22 -74.44
N ILE A 7 55.56 -93.19 -75.76
CA ILE A 7 54.91 -92.07 -76.46
C ILE A 7 53.42 -91.98 -76.07
N LEU A 8 52.69 -93.10 -76.01
CA LEU A 8 51.29 -93.11 -75.60
C LEU A 8 51.10 -92.66 -74.15
N ILE A 9 51.94 -93.14 -73.23
CA ILE A 9 51.93 -92.72 -71.82
C ILE A 9 52.33 -91.24 -71.71
N GLY A 10 53.33 -90.79 -72.46
CA GLY A 10 53.76 -89.38 -72.49
C GLY A 10 52.67 -88.45 -73.02
N LEU A 11 51.95 -88.84 -74.07
CA LEU A 11 50.80 -88.10 -74.60
C LEU A 11 49.63 -88.10 -73.62
N PHE A 12 49.37 -89.21 -72.92
CA PHE A 12 48.31 -89.29 -71.91
C PHE A 12 48.62 -88.38 -70.70
N ILE A 13 49.83 -88.45 -70.16
CA ILE A 13 50.29 -87.59 -69.05
C ILE A 13 50.32 -86.13 -69.48
N SER A 14 50.83 -85.82 -70.68
CA SER A 14 50.85 -84.45 -71.22
C SER A 14 49.45 -83.88 -71.38
N ASN A 15 48.52 -84.66 -71.94
CA ASN A 15 47.13 -84.23 -72.10
C ASN A 15 46.41 -84.03 -70.75
N ASP A 16 46.68 -84.91 -69.79
CA ASP A 16 46.14 -84.83 -68.42
C ASP A 16 46.69 -83.61 -67.64
N ILE A 17 47.99 -83.32 -67.72
CA ILE A 17 48.61 -82.12 -67.12
C ILE A 17 48.12 -80.84 -67.82
N ASN A 18 48.11 -80.80 -69.15
CA ASN A 18 47.66 -79.63 -69.91
C ASN A 18 46.20 -79.29 -69.61
N LYS A 19 45.34 -80.29 -69.44
CA LYS A 19 43.93 -80.08 -69.04
C LYS A 19 43.83 -79.35 -67.69
N VAL A 20 44.65 -79.72 -66.72
CA VAL A 20 44.65 -79.11 -65.38
C VAL A 20 45.32 -77.73 -65.37
N LEU A 21 46.41 -77.54 -66.13
CA LEU A 21 47.03 -76.23 -66.29
C LEU A 21 46.10 -75.23 -66.98
N ASN A 22 45.33 -75.66 -68.00
CA ASN A 22 44.32 -74.82 -68.63
C ASN A 22 43.17 -74.46 -67.65
N MET A 23 42.79 -75.37 -66.76
CA MET A 23 41.81 -75.09 -65.70
C MET A 23 42.33 -74.08 -64.67
N MET A 24 43.61 -74.19 -64.28
CA MET A 24 44.27 -73.19 -63.42
C MET A 24 44.45 -71.84 -64.12
N LEU A 25 44.71 -71.84 -65.42
CA LEU A 25 44.80 -70.63 -66.24
C LEU A 25 43.43 -69.94 -66.37
N ASP A 26 42.36 -70.71 -66.57
CA ASP A 26 40.99 -70.21 -66.54
C ASP A 26 40.66 -69.59 -65.18
N PHE A 27 41.03 -70.26 -64.08
CA PHE A 27 40.90 -69.70 -62.72
C PHE A 27 41.61 -68.34 -62.62
N ALA A 28 42.88 -68.26 -63.05
CA ALA A 28 43.66 -67.04 -62.98
C ALA A 28 43.04 -65.89 -63.78
N HIS A 29 42.55 -66.17 -65.00
CA HIS A 29 41.87 -65.17 -65.83
C HIS A 29 40.52 -64.72 -65.26
N ARG A 30 39.75 -65.63 -64.66
CA ARG A 30 38.52 -65.24 -63.96
C ARG A 30 38.83 -64.35 -62.76
N PHE A 31 39.83 -64.73 -61.97
CA PHE A 31 40.28 -63.96 -60.83
C PHE A 31 40.80 -62.56 -61.22
N GLU A 32 41.56 -62.45 -62.30
CA GLU A 32 42.01 -61.18 -62.90
C GLU A 32 40.83 -60.27 -63.28
N ASN A 33 39.73 -60.85 -63.74
CA ASN A 33 38.51 -60.15 -64.13
C ASN A 33 37.48 -60.00 -62.99
N TYR A 34 37.91 -60.22 -61.73
CA TYR A 34 37.05 -60.17 -60.54
C TYR A 34 35.87 -61.16 -60.57
N ASP A 35 35.93 -62.21 -61.39
CA ASP A 35 34.91 -63.24 -61.49
C ASP A 35 35.16 -64.37 -60.49
N LEU A 36 34.39 -64.38 -59.40
CA LEU A 36 34.43 -65.38 -58.33
C LEU A 36 33.18 -66.29 -58.36
N SER A 37 32.41 -66.28 -59.47
CA SER A 37 31.16 -67.03 -59.60
C SER A 37 31.35 -68.53 -59.86
N HIS A 38 32.51 -68.92 -60.41
CA HIS A 38 32.72 -70.29 -60.90
C HIS A 38 33.24 -71.23 -59.79
N ASP A 39 32.58 -72.37 -59.63
CA ASP A 39 32.99 -73.43 -58.71
C ASP A 39 33.82 -74.50 -59.44
N TYR A 40 35.02 -74.76 -58.94
CA TYR A 40 35.92 -75.76 -59.51
C TYR A 40 35.80 -77.10 -58.77
N THR A 41 35.23 -78.12 -59.43
CA THR A 41 35.17 -79.48 -58.88
C THR A 41 36.46 -80.25 -59.15
N VAL A 42 37.13 -80.72 -58.09
CA VAL A 42 38.39 -81.47 -58.18
C VAL A 42 38.16 -82.94 -57.85
N THR A 43 38.53 -83.84 -58.75
CA THR A 43 38.47 -85.30 -58.54
C THR A 43 39.85 -85.94 -58.34
N ARG A 44 40.94 -85.18 -58.53
CA ARG A 44 42.34 -85.61 -58.38
C ARG A 44 42.86 -85.40 -56.95
N LYS A 45 43.80 -86.25 -56.52
CA LYS A 45 44.40 -86.23 -55.15
C LYS A 45 45.89 -85.86 -55.13
N ASP A 46 46.46 -85.49 -56.27
CA ASP A 46 47.85 -85.06 -56.41
C ASP A 46 48.03 -83.57 -56.06
N GLU A 47 49.25 -83.06 -56.23
CA GLU A 47 49.64 -81.69 -55.91
C GLU A 47 48.82 -80.66 -56.69
N PHE A 48 48.43 -80.96 -57.93
CA PHE A 48 47.56 -80.09 -58.71
C PHE A 48 46.14 -80.05 -58.15
N GLY A 49 45.60 -81.21 -57.75
CA GLY A 49 44.32 -81.29 -57.05
C GLY A 49 44.32 -80.51 -55.73
N GLN A 50 45.38 -80.66 -54.92
CA GLN A 50 45.54 -79.91 -53.67
C GLN A 50 45.64 -78.40 -53.90
N THR A 51 46.32 -77.98 -54.97
CA THR A 51 46.45 -76.56 -55.34
C THR A 51 45.09 -75.97 -55.72
N ILE A 52 44.31 -76.66 -56.56
CA ILE A 52 42.97 -76.18 -56.94
C ILE A 52 42.05 -76.10 -55.71
N ILE A 53 42.11 -77.07 -54.79
CA ILE A 53 41.34 -77.03 -53.54
C ILE A 53 41.74 -75.80 -52.69
N ALA A 54 43.05 -75.56 -52.51
CA ALA A 54 43.54 -74.43 -51.73
C ALA A 54 43.12 -73.07 -52.34
N VAL A 55 43.20 -72.96 -53.66
CA VAL A 55 42.84 -71.76 -54.42
C VAL A 55 41.32 -71.54 -54.44
N SER A 56 40.51 -72.60 -54.56
CA SER A 56 39.05 -72.55 -54.41
C SER A 56 38.63 -72.13 -53.00
N ASN A 57 39.31 -72.63 -51.96
CA ASN A 57 39.07 -72.17 -50.59
C ASN A 57 39.41 -70.68 -50.41
N ALA A 58 40.48 -70.19 -51.03
CA ALA A 58 40.83 -68.77 -51.04
C ALA A 58 39.76 -67.92 -51.77
N GLN A 59 39.26 -68.37 -52.93
CA GLN A 59 38.14 -67.74 -53.64
C GLN A 59 36.91 -67.63 -52.74
N ASN A 60 36.53 -68.71 -52.05
CA ASN A 60 35.36 -68.70 -51.15
C ASN A 60 35.54 -67.74 -49.96
N ASN A 61 36.74 -67.68 -49.38
CA ASN A 61 37.05 -66.72 -48.32
C ASN A 61 36.98 -65.27 -48.81
N ILE A 62 37.48 -64.98 -50.01
CA ILE A 62 37.36 -63.66 -50.63
C ILE A 62 35.90 -63.35 -50.93
N LYS A 63 35.12 -64.29 -51.47
CA LYS A 63 33.67 -64.12 -51.71
C LYS A 63 32.92 -63.75 -50.42
N LYS A 64 33.22 -64.42 -49.31
CA LYS A 64 32.67 -64.07 -47.99
C LYS A 64 33.11 -62.69 -47.53
N LEU A 65 34.39 -62.35 -47.65
CA LEU A 65 34.92 -61.03 -47.28
C LEU A 65 34.25 -59.91 -48.09
N ILE A 66 34.14 -60.05 -49.41
CA ILE A 66 33.49 -59.08 -50.29
C ILE A 66 32.01 -58.92 -49.90
N LYS A 67 31.30 -60.03 -49.66
CA LYS A 67 29.91 -59.97 -49.20
C LYS A 67 29.77 -59.22 -47.88
N SER A 68 30.63 -59.50 -46.91
CA SER A 68 30.64 -58.77 -45.63
C SER A 68 31.00 -57.30 -45.80
N ILE A 69 31.89 -56.93 -46.73
CA ILE A 69 32.17 -55.51 -47.03
C ILE A 69 30.94 -54.85 -47.65
N MET A 70 30.24 -55.51 -48.57
CA MET A 70 29.01 -54.99 -49.17
C MET A 70 27.93 -54.72 -48.12
N GLU A 71 27.68 -55.68 -47.23
CA GLU A 71 26.73 -55.54 -46.11
C GLU A 71 27.14 -54.36 -45.20
N ASN A 72 28.41 -54.29 -44.77
CA ASN A 72 28.89 -53.18 -43.94
C ASN A 72 28.81 -51.81 -44.64
N CYS A 73 29.00 -51.74 -45.96
CA CYS A 73 28.84 -50.48 -46.70
C CYS A 73 27.37 -50.02 -46.73
N GLN A 74 26.43 -50.96 -46.91
CA GLN A 74 24.99 -50.64 -46.86
C GLN A 74 24.59 -50.15 -45.46
N ASP A 75 25.04 -50.84 -44.41
CA ASP A 75 24.78 -50.44 -43.03
C ASP A 75 25.39 -49.07 -42.72
N MET A 76 26.61 -48.81 -43.22
CA MET A 76 27.29 -47.52 -43.05
C MET A 76 26.57 -46.38 -43.78
N SER A 77 26.10 -46.60 -45.01
CA SER A 77 25.28 -45.62 -45.73
C SER A 77 23.97 -45.32 -44.99
N ALA A 78 23.25 -46.35 -44.56
CA ALA A 78 22.00 -46.17 -43.81
C ALA A 78 22.21 -45.43 -42.48
N SER A 79 23.26 -45.79 -41.73
CA SER A 79 23.61 -45.12 -40.48
C SER A 79 24.02 -43.67 -40.69
N SER A 80 24.70 -43.35 -41.81
CA SER A 80 25.05 -41.97 -42.15
C SER A 80 23.84 -41.13 -42.52
N GLU A 81 22.86 -41.69 -43.24
CA GLU A 81 21.59 -41.01 -43.53
C GLU A 81 20.78 -40.73 -42.26
N GLU A 82 20.69 -41.71 -41.35
CA GLU A 82 20.05 -41.54 -40.04
C GLU A 82 20.76 -40.47 -39.19
N LEU A 83 22.09 -40.44 -39.22
CA LEU A 83 22.88 -39.42 -38.53
C LEU A 83 22.64 -38.04 -39.13
N SER A 84 22.55 -37.90 -40.46
CA SER A 84 22.20 -36.62 -41.10
C SER A 84 20.82 -36.12 -40.70
N ALA A 85 19.81 -36.99 -40.65
CA ALA A 85 18.48 -36.62 -40.18
C ALA A 85 18.49 -36.15 -38.70
N THR A 86 19.27 -36.84 -37.86
CA THR A 86 19.43 -36.47 -36.44
C THR A 86 20.11 -35.10 -36.29
N VAL A 87 21.11 -34.81 -37.13
CA VAL A 87 21.80 -33.51 -37.17
C VAL A 87 20.84 -32.39 -37.56
N GLU A 88 19.99 -32.58 -38.57
CA GLU A 88 18.98 -31.59 -38.98
C GLU A 88 18.00 -31.30 -37.84
N GLU A 89 17.52 -32.34 -37.15
CA GLU A 89 16.66 -32.18 -35.98
C GLU A 89 17.36 -31.42 -34.85
N LEU A 90 18.62 -31.77 -34.55
CA LEU A 90 19.40 -31.12 -33.50
C LEU A 90 19.69 -29.65 -33.82
N SER A 91 19.92 -29.32 -35.10
CA SER A 91 20.06 -27.95 -35.57
C SER A 91 18.79 -27.14 -35.32
N SER A 92 17.62 -27.67 -35.71
CA SER A 92 16.33 -27.02 -35.47
C SER A 92 16.06 -26.83 -33.97
N LYS A 93 16.38 -27.82 -33.12
CA LYS A 93 16.24 -27.69 -31.67
C LYS A 93 17.17 -26.65 -31.08
N THR A 94 18.35 -26.47 -31.64
CA THR A 94 19.29 -25.45 -31.18
C THR A 94 18.80 -24.05 -31.53
N GLU A 95 18.18 -23.86 -32.69
CA GLU A 95 17.48 -22.61 -33.06
C GLU A 95 16.31 -22.31 -32.12
N ASP A 96 15.50 -23.31 -31.77
CA ASP A 96 14.40 -23.17 -30.79
C ASP A 96 14.95 -22.68 -29.43
N ILE A 97 16.05 -23.28 -28.94
CA ILE A 97 16.69 -22.89 -27.69
C ILE A 97 17.24 -21.46 -27.79
N GLN A 98 17.83 -21.07 -28.91
CA GLN A 98 18.31 -19.71 -29.13
C GLN A 98 17.18 -18.68 -29.02
N SER A 99 16.05 -18.94 -29.67
CA SER A 99 14.88 -18.06 -29.57
C SER A 99 14.36 -17.96 -28.14
N ALA A 100 14.31 -19.08 -27.41
CA ALA A 100 13.93 -19.09 -26.00
C ALA A 100 14.88 -18.26 -25.13
N VAL A 101 16.18 -18.32 -25.38
CA VAL A 101 17.19 -17.51 -24.67
C VAL A 101 17.04 -16.03 -24.98
N ASP A 102 16.81 -15.64 -26.23
CA ASP A 102 16.60 -14.23 -26.57
C ASP A 102 15.34 -13.68 -25.88
N ASN A 103 14.25 -14.46 -25.78
CA ASN A 103 13.06 -14.09 -24.99
C ASN A 103 13.36 -13.94 -23.49
N ILE A 104 14.23 -14.81 -22.93
CA ILE A 104 14.67 -14.68 -21.53
C ILE A 104 15.42 -13.35 -21.34
N VAL A 105 16.31 -12.99 -22.27
CA VAL A 105 17.06 -11.72 -22.20
C VAL A 105 16.11 -10.52 -22.22
N GLU A 106 15.11 -10.51 -23.12
CA GLU A 106 14.09 -9.45 -23.16
C GLU A 106 13.29 -9.38 -21.84
N GLY A 107 12.86 -10.53 -21.31
CA GLY A 107 12.15 -10.60 -20.03
C GLY A 107 12.98 -10.10 -18.84
N VAL A 108 14.28 -10.40 -18.82
CA VAL A 108 15.22 -9.91 -17.80
C VAL A 108 15.37 -8.39 -17.90
N GLN A 109 15.51 -7.83 -19.11
CA GLN A 109 15.59 -6.38 -19.30
C GLN A 109 14.32 -5.67 -18.81
N GLY A 110 13.14 -6.23 -19.13
CA GLY A 110 11.87 -5.73 -18.61
C GLY A 110 11.80 -5.78 -17.08
N THR A 111 12.23 -6.88 -16.48
CA THR A 111 12.27 -7.04 -15.02
C THR A 111 13.21 -6.04 -14.36
N SER A 112 14.40 -5.79 -14.93
CA SER A 112 15.34 -4.77 -14.45
C SER A 112 14.73 -3.37 -14.50
N ALA A 113 14.10 -3.00 -15.62
CA ALA A 113 13.46 -1.68 -15.76
C ALA A 113 12.33 -1.49 -14.74
N SER A 114 11.45 -2.48 -14.57
CA SER A 114 10.40 -2.42 -13.54
C SER A 114 10.97 -2.40 -12.13
N THR A 115 12.09 -3.07 -11.90
CA THR A 115 12.77 -3.05 -10.59
C THR A 115 13.29 -1.66 -10.25
N GLU A 116 13.91 -0.96 -11.20
CA GLU A 116 14.37 0.42 -11.04
C GLU A 116 13.20 1.39 -10.78
N GLU A 117 12.10 1.27 -11.52
CA GLU A 117 10.90 2.11 -11.35
C GLU A 117 10.25 1.92 -9.97
N ILE A 118 10.13 0.66 -9.50
CA ILE A 118 9.61 0.38 -8.17
C ILE A 118 10.56 0.91 -7.09
N THR A 119 11.87 0.80 -7.30
CA THR A 119 12.87 1.35 -6.36
C THR A 119 12.75 2.86 -6.22
N ALA A 120 12.54 3.59 -7.31
CA ALA A 120 12.27 5.03 -7.24
C ALA A 120 10.95 5.34 -6.51
N SER A 121 9.91 4.52 -6.73
CA SER A 121 8.63 4.68 -6.03
C SER A 121 8.75 4.43 -4.52
N ILE A 122 9.62 3.49 -4.11
CA ILE A 122 9.93 3.21 -2.70
C ILE A 122 10.53 4.46 -2.02
N GLU A 123 11.44 5.18 -2.68
CA GLU A 123 12.03 6.42 -2.15
C GLU A 123 10.97 7.52 -1.95
N GLU A 124 10.04 7.67 -2.89
CA GLU A 124 8.93 8.64 -2.77
C GLU A 124 7.98 8.28 -1.61
N VAL A 125 7.66 7.00 -1.45
CA VAL A 125 6.81 6.53 -0.35
C VAL A 125 7.53 6.70 0.99
N ASP A 126 8.83 6.42 1.09
CA ASP A 126 9.62 6.63 2.32
C ASP A 126 9.64 8.11 2.74
N SER A 127 9.79 9.01 1.76
CA SER A 127 9.68 10.45 2.00
C SER A 127 8.29 10.85 2.50
N SER A 128 7.24 10.26 1.91
CA SER A 128 5.85 10.52 2.31
C SER A 128 5.54 10.01 3.73
N ILE A 129 6.09 8.85 4.10
CA ILE A 129 5.98 8.30 5.46
C ILE A 129 6.67 9.21 6.48
N SER A 130 7.85 9.72 6.14
CA SER A 130 8.58 10.67 6.98
C SER A 130 7.78 11.97 7.19
N GLU A 131 7.17 12.51 6.14
CA GLU A 131 6.29 13.69 6.24
C GLU A 131 5.05 13.39 7.09
N LEU A 132 4.43 12.22 6.91
CA LEU A 132 3.26 11.80 7.70
C LEU A 132 3.58 11.68 9.19
N SER A 133 4.73 11.10 9.54
CA SER A 133 5.23 11.01 10.91
C SER A 133 5.43 12.40 11.53
N GLN A 134 6.04 13.33 10.78
CA GLN A 134 6.21 14.71 11.25
C GLN A 134 4.87 15.42 11.46
N LYS A 135 3.92 15.27 10.53
CA LYS A 135 2.57 15.87 10.67
C LYS A 135 1.80 15.31 11.86
N SER A 136 1.99 14.02 12.16
CA SER A 136 1.43 13.41 13.36
C SER A 136 2.01 14.05 14.63
N LEU A 137 3.33 14.24 14.71
CA LEU A 137 3.96 14.91 15.84
C LEU A 137 3.44 16.35 16.02
N ASP A 138 3.32 17.10 14.92
CA ASP A 138 2.78 18.46 14.93
C ASP A 138 1.31 18.49 15.37
N GLY A 139 0.51 17.51 14.93
CA GLY A 139 -0.88 17.31 15.33
C GLY A 139 -1.01 17.02 16.83
N SER A 140 -0.17 16.14 17.36
CA SER A 140 -0.13 15.81 18.80
C SER A 140 0.26 17.03 19.65
N ASN A 141 1.28 17.79 19.23
CA ASN A 141 1.68 19.02 19.90
C ASN A 141 0.57 20.07 19.90
N SER A 142 -0.09 20.28 18.76
CA SER A 142 -1.21 21.22 18.63
C SER A 142 -2.42 20.80 19.49
N ALA A 143 -2.69 19.50 19.56
CA ALA A 143 -3.71 18.93 20.42
C ALA A 143 -3.39 19.17 21.91
N ASN A 144 -2.13 18.97 22.33
CA ASN A 144 -1.73 19.23 23.71
C ASN A 144 -1.85 20.72 24.10
N GLN A 145 -1.47 21.63 23.20
CA GLN A 145 -1.71 23.07 23.41
C GLN A 145 -3.21 23.35 23.54
N SER A 146 -4.05 22.76 22.69
CA SER A 146 -5.50 22.92 22.74
C SER A 146 -6.10 22.41 24.05
N LYS A 147 -5.58 21.30 24.61
CA LYS A 147 -5.96 20.82 25.95
C LYS A 147 -5.62 21.84 27.04
N GLU A 148 -4.43 22.46 27.01
CA GLU A 148 -4.05 23.50 27.98
C GLU A 148 -4.97 24.73 27.90
N HIS A 149 -5.29 25.18 26.68
CA HIS A 149 -6.23 26.27 26.46
C HIS A 149 -7.63 25.92 26.97
N ALA A 150 -8.10 24.70 26.72
CA ALA A 150 -9.39 24.20 27.18
C ALA A 150 -9.49 24.18 28.73
N LEU A 151 -8.42 23.73 29.41
CA LEU A 151 -8.32 23.81 30.87
C LEU A 151 -8.36 25.25 31.38
N THR A 152 -7.69 26.17 30.69
CA THR A 152 -7.71 27.60 31.03
C THR A 152 -9.13 28.18 30.90
N VAL A 153 -9.87 27.81 29.86
CA VAL A 153 -11.28 28.21 29.69
C VAL A 153 -12.15 27.67 30.82
N GLN A 154 -11.97 26.40 31.20
CA GLN A 154 -12.70 25.79 32.31
C GLN A 154 -12.43 26.51 33.65
N GLN A 155 -11.17 26.82 33.93
CA GLN A 155 -10.77 27.56 35.14
C GLN A 155 -11.36 28.97 35.15
N ASN A 156 -11.30 29.68 34.02
CA ASN A 156 -11.88 31.02 33.90
C ASN A 156 -13.40 31.03 34.05
N GLY A 157 -14.10 30.05 33.46
CA GLY A 157 -15.53 29.86 33.65
C GLY A 157 -15.90 29.61 35.12
N SER A 158 -15.17 28.72 35.79
CA SER A 158 -15.38 28.42 37.22
C SER A 158 -15.16 29.66 38.10
N LYS A 159 -14.11 30.43 37.83
CA LYS A 159 -13.81 31.67 38.54
C LYS A 159 -14.90 32.73 38.30
N ALA A 160 -15.38 32.86 37.06
CA ALA A 160 -16.45 33.81 36.72
C ALA A 160 -17.77 33.47 37.44
N ILE A 161 -18.09 32.18 37.61
CA ILE A 161 -19.24 31.73 38.42
C ILE A 161 -19.08 32.17 39.87
N GLU A 162 -17.92 31.91 40.48
CA GLU A 162 -17.65 32.28 41.88
C GLU A 162 -17.76 33.80 42.09
N GLU A 163 -17.12 34.59 41.23
CA GLU A 163 -17.16 36.05 41.28
C GLU A 163 -18.58 36.59 41.08
N THR A 164 -19.33 36.04 40.11
CA THR A 164 -20.73 36.42 39.86
C THR A 164 -21.62 36.12 41.05
N GLN A 165 -21.43 34.96 41.69
CA GLN A 165 -22.21 34.57 42.85
C GLN A 165 -21.90 35.41 44.08
N LYS A 166 -20.62 35.80 44.26
CA LYS A 166 -20.22 36.74 45.30
C LYS A 166 -20.85 38.12 45.11
N VAL A 167 -20.83 38.65 43.88
CA VAL A 167 -21.48 39.94 43.54
C VAL A 167 -22.99 39.84 43.73
N TYR A 168 -23.63 38.79 43.25
CA TYR A 168 -25.06 38.55 43.43
C TYR A 168 -25.45 38.60 44.92
N ASN A 169 -24.72 37.88 45.77
CA ASN A 169 -25.00 37.84 47.21
C ASN A 169 -24.80 39.21 47.88
N ASP A 170 -23.70 39.91 47.60
CA ASP A 170 -23.44 41.27 48.13
C ASP A 170 -24.53 42.26 47.73
N LYS A 171 -24.93 42.26 46.45
CA LYS A 171 -25.96 43.17 45.93
C LYS A 171 -27.34 42.83 46.46
N ARG A 172 -27.67 41.55 46.60
CA ARG A 172 -28.93 41.09 47.21
C ARG A 172 -29.04 41.53 48.66
N GLU A 173 -27.98 41.37 49.46
CA GLU A 173 -27.97 41.79 50.86
C GLU A 173 -28.15 43.31 51.00
N LYS A 174 -27.38 44.09 50.24
CA LYS A 174 -27.48 45.57 50.23
C LYS A 174 -28.87 46.05 49.80
N MET A 175 -29.49 45.39 48.83
CA MET A 175 -30.84 45.71 48.38
C MET A 175 -31.89 45.42 49.45
N LEU A 176 -31.83 44.24 50.09
CA LEU A 176 -32.73 43.92 51.20
C LEU A 176 -32.60 44.92 52.34
N LYS A 177 -31.37 45.34 52.66
CA LYS A 177 -31.12 46.37 53.67
C LYS A 177 -31.69 47.73 53.26
N ALA A 178 -31.52 48.15 52.01
CA ALA A 178 -32.10 49.40 51.51
C ALA A 178 -33.64 49.40 51.52
N ILE A 179 -34.27 48.25 51.25
CA ILE A 179 -35.73 48.08 51.37
C ILE A 179 -36.16 48.21 52.83
N GLU A 180 -35.41 47.62 53.76
CA GLU A 180 -35.69 47.73 55.20
C GLU A 180 -35.56 49.17 55.69
N ASP A 181 -34.44 49.83 55.37
CA ASP A 181 -34.19 51.24 55.73
C ASP A 181 -35.27 52.17 55.14
N GLY A 182 -35.77 51.86 53.94
CA GLY A 182 -36.85 52.59 53.28
C GLY A 182 -38.20 52.51 54.01
N LYS A 183 -38.43 51.55 54.91
CA LYS A 183 -39.67 51.47 55.71
C LYS A 183 -39.86 52.68 56.62
N VAL A 184 -38.80 53.44 56.94
CA VAL A 184 -38.91 54.68 57.71
C VAL A 184 -39.87 55.68 57.08
N VAL A 185 -40.03 55.66 55.75
CA VAL A 185 -40.97 56.51 55.00
C VAL A 185 -42.42 56.26 55.43
N ALA A 186 -42.76 55.01 55.80
CA ALA A 186 -44.08 54.70 56.35
C ALA A 186 -44.32 55.38 57.71
N ASN A 187 -43.28 55.51 58.54
CA ASN A 187 -43.38 56.24 59.81
C ASN A 187 -43.58 57.75 59.55
N ILE A 188 -42.90 58.32 58.55
CA ILE A 188 -43.10 59.73 58.16
C ILE A 188 -44.54 59.94 57.69
N LYS A 189 -45.14 58.98 56.99
CA LYS A 189 -46.57 59.03 56.62
C LYS A 189 -47.47 59.14 57.84
N VAL A 190 -47.28 58.27 58.84
CA VAL A 190 -48.04 58.31 60.10
C VAL A 190 -47.87 59.65 60.82
N MET A 191 -46.66 60.21 60.83
CA MET A 191 -46.40 61.54 61.40
C MET A 191 -47.12 62.64 60.63
N ALA A 192 -47.08 62.60 59.29
CA ALA A 192 -47.80 63.57 58.44
C ALA A 192 -49.32 63.48 58.66
N ASP A 193 -49.88 62.27 58.71
CA ASP A 193 -51.30 62.03 59.00
C ASP A 193 -51.67 62.62 60.38
N THR A 194 -50.83 62.40 61.40
CA THR A 194 -51.04 62.97 62.75
C THR A 194 -50.99 64.50 62.74
N ILE A 195 -50.07 65.12 62.00
CA ILE A 195 -49.99 66.59 61.88
C ILE A 195 -51.22 67.13 61.13
N SER A 196 -51.71 66.42 60.11
CA SER A 196 -52.96 66.76 59.42
C SER A 196 -54.13 66.79 60.39
N ASP A 197 -54.28 65.75 61.22
CA ASP A 197 -55.32 65.66 62.24
C ASP A 197 -55.22 66.80 63.27
N ILE A 198 -53.99 67.14 63.71
CA ILE A 198 -53.75 68.27 64.62
C ILE A 198 -54.12 69.60 63.94
N ALA A 199 -53.76 69.80 62.68
CA ALA A 199 -54.09 71.01 61.92
C ALA A 199 -55.60 71.16 61.76
N GLU A 200 -56.33 70.07 61.48
CA GLU A 200 -57.78 70.06 61.37
C GLU A 200 -58.45 70.35 62.73
N GLN A 201 -57.98 69.73 63.82
CA GLN A 201 -58.44 70.02 65.18
C GLN A 201 -58.17 71.48 65.58
N THR A 202 -56.99 72.01 65.23
CA THR A 202 -56.60 73.39 65.51
C THR A 202 -57.47 74.38 64.73
N ASN A 203 -57.78 74.06 63.47
CA ASN A 203 -58.70 74.84 62.64
C ASN A 203 -60.12 74.87 63.25
N LEU A 204 -60.62 73.72 63.72
CA LEU A 204 -61.91 73.62 64.43
C LEU A 204 -61.93 74.40 65.76
N LEU A 205 -60.86 74.30 66.55
CA LEU A 205 -60.70 75.05 67.80
C LEU A 205 -60.65 76.56 67.54
N ALA A 206 -59.88 76.98 66.54
CA ALA A 206 -59.75 78.38 66.13
C ALA A 206 -61.08 78.94 65.60
N LEU A 207 -61.83 78.15 64.83
CA LEU A 207 -63.17 78.50 64.36
C LEU A 207 -64.13 78.70 65.54
N ASN A 208 -64.14 77.77 66.50
CA ASN A 208 -64.96 77.89 67.71
C ASN A 208 -64.57 79.12 68.54
N ALA A 209 -63.27 79.40 68.67
CA ALA A 209 -62.76 80.58 69.36
C ALA A 209 -63.12 81.89 68.64
N ALA A 210 -63.08 81.92 67.30
CA ALA A 210 -63.49 83.07 66.50
C ALA A 210 -65.00 83.34 66.64
N ILE A 211 -65.82 82.28 66.65
CA ILE A 211 -67.28 82.36 66.91
C ILE A 211 -67.55 82.96 68.30
N GLU A 212 -66.90 82.46 69.35
CA GLU A 212 -67.15 82.93 70.72
C GLU A 212 -66.57 84.34 70.96
N ALA A 213 -65.46 84.70 70.30
CA ALA A 213 -64.91 86.05 70.30
C ALA A 213 -65.83 87.07 69.59
N ALA A 214 -66.48 86.67 68.49
CA ALA A 214 -67.52 87.48 67.85
C ALA A 214 -68.75 87.65 68.76
N ARG A 215 -69.07 86.63 69.57
CA ARG A 215 -70.17 86.64 70.55
C ARG A 215 -69.93 87.57 71.73
N ALA A 216 -68.68 87.76 72.15
CA ALA A 216 -68.26 88.69 73.21
C ALA A 216 -68.23 90.18 72.78
N GLY A 217 -68.58 90.49 71.52
CA GLY A 217 -68.74 91.86 71.03
C GLY A 217 -67.45 92.69 71.08
N GLU A 218 -67.53 93.94 71.54
CA GLU A 218 -66.36 94.86 71.58
C GLU A 218 -65.20 94.36 72.45
N LYS A 219 -65.47 93.57 73.50
CA LYS A 219 -64.41 93.03 74.38
C LYS A 219 -63.68 91.82 73.79
N GLY A 220 -64.23 91.19 72.75
CA GLY A 220 -63.66 90.02 72.07
C GLY A 220 -62.87 90.32 70.78
N LYS A 221 -62.89 91.57 70.29
CA LYS A 221 -62.25 91.96 69.01
C LYS A 221 -60.78 91.55 68.90
N GLY A 222 -59.98 91.73 69.95
CA GLY A 222 -58.57 91.33 69.95
C GLY A 222 -58.38 89.80 69.90
N PHE A 223 -59.27 89.05 70.54
CA PHE A 223 -59.27 87.58 70.53
C PHE A 223 -59.73 87.00 69.18
N ALA A 224 -60.69 87.66 68.52
CA ALA A 224 -61.18 87.25 67.20
C ALA A 224 -60.09 87.34 66.12
N VAL A 225 -59.25 88.38 66.17
CA VAL A 225 -58.10 88.52 65.24
C VAL A 225 -57.09 87.40 65.45
N VAL A 226 -56.76 87.07 66.70
CA VAL A 226 -55.85 85.96 67.01
C VAL A 226 -56.45 84.62 66.57
N ALA A 227 -57.73 84.38 66.82
CA ALA A 227 -58.41 83.16 66.42
C ALA A 227 -58.45 82.98 64.89
N GLU A 228 -58.73 84.04 64.13
CA GLU A 228 -58.69 83.99 62.66
C GLU A 228 -57.27 83.77 62.13
N GLU A 229 -56.24 84.36 62.75
CA GLU A 229 -54.84 84.12 62.38
C GLU A 229 -54.42 82.67 62.66
N VAL A 230 -54.83 82.09 63.80
CA VAL A 230 -54.61 80.67 64.12
C VAL A 230 -55.36 79.76 63.15
N ARG A 231 -56.58 80.11 62.75
CA ARG A 231 -57.37 79.38 61.74
C ARG A 231 -56.62 79.33 60.41
N LYS A 232 -56.11 80.48 59.97
CA LYS A 232 -55.36 80.60 58.72
C LYS A 232 -54.03 79.84 58.75
N LEU A 233 -53.33 79.87 59.89
CA LEU A 233 -52.12 79.06 60.10
C LEU A 233 -52.42 77.55 60.08
N ALA A 234 -53.54 77.13 60.66
CA ALA A 234 -53.97 75.74 60.65
C ALA A 234 -54.34 75.26 59.24
N GLU A 235 -55.04 76.09 58.46
CA GLU A 235 -55.38 75.81 57.05
C GLU A 235 -54.12 75.73 56.17
N GLN A 236 -53.16 76.65 56.33
CA GLN A 236 -51.85 76.58 55.66
C GLN A 236 -51.03 75.36 56.09
N SER A 237 -51.12 74.95 57.36
CA SER A 237 -50.44 73.76 57.86
C SER A 237 -51.03 72.48 57.23
N SER A 238 -52.35 72.38 57.12
CA SER A 238 -53.04 71.26 56.46
C SER A 238 -52.68 71.17 54.97
N GLU A 239 -52.66 72.29 54.26
CA GLU A 239 -52.26 72.34 52.84
C GLU A 239 -50.78 71.90 52.66
N SER A 240 -49.89 72.35 53.55
CA SER A 240 -48.49 71.94 53.56
C SER A 240 -48.32 70.44 53.83
N VAL A 241 -49.08 69.89 54.78
CA VAL A 241 -49.07 68.46 55.10
C VAL A 241 -49.58 67.62 53.95
N THR A 242 -50.59 68.10 53.22
CA THR A 242 -51.08 67.43 51.99
C THR A 242 -49.95 67.32 50.96
N GLY A 243 -49.18 68.39 50.74
CA GLY A 243 -48.00 68.36 49.86
C GLY A 243 -46.91 67.39 50.34
N ILE A 244 -46.74 67.24 51.66
CA ILE A 244 -45.83 66.25 52.26
C ILE A 244 -46.34 64.82 52.00
N GLN A 245 -47.63 64.53 52.20
CA GLN A 245 -48.24 63.22 51.94
C GLN A 245 -48.10 62.80 50.47
N ASP A 246 -48.30 63.73 49.54
CA ASP A 246 -48.09 63.52 48.10
C ASP A 246 -46.62 63.16 47.79
N THR A 247 -45.69 63.88 48.41
CA THR A 247 -44.25 63.62 48.26
C THR A 247 -43.87 62.25 48.83
N ILE A 248 -44.39 61.89 50.01
CA ILE A 248 -44.20 60.58 50.63
C ILE A 248 -44.71 59.46 49.72
N SER A 249 -45.88 59.64 49.11
CA SER A 249 -46.48 58.65 48.20
C SER A 249 -45.59 58.43 46.96
N LYS A 250 -45.08 59.50 46.35
CA LYS A 250 -44.12 59.42 45.23
C LYS A 250 -42.82 58.73 45.64
N VAL A 251 -42.31 59.00 46.85
CA VAL A 251 -41.11 58.34 47.39
C VAL A 251 -41.35 56.84 47.59
N GLN A 252 -42.50 56.44 48.16
CA GLN A 252 -42.85 55.03 48.31
C GLN A 252 -42.94 54.30 46.97
N GLU A 253 -43.56 54.92 45.96
CA GLU A 253 -43.63 54.36 44.61
C GLU A 253 -42.25 54.22 43.96
N ALA A 254 -41.39 55.23 44.11
CA ALA A 254 -40.00 55.17 43.63
C ALA A 254 -39.21 54.01 44.29
N PHE A 255 -39.34 53.83 45.60
CA PHE A 255 -38.72 52.70 46.31
C PHE A 255 -39.23 51.35 45.83
N LYS A 256 -40.55 51.23 45.61
CA LYS A 256 -41.15 50.01 45.05
C LYS A 256 -40.60 49.69 43.66
N ASN A 257 -40.52 50.68 42.78
CA ASN A 257 -39.97 50.50 41.43
C ASN A 257 -38.48 50.13 41.46
N ILE A 258 -37.68 50.74 42.33
CA ILE A 258 -36.26 50.39 42.50
C ILE A 258 -36.11 48.95 43.02
N SER A 259 -36.94 48.54 43.97
CA SER A 259 -36.93 47.17 44.50
C SER A 259 -37.28 46.13 43.43
N LEU A 260 -38.30 46.41 42.60
CA LEU A 260 -38.70 45.51 41.51
C LEU A 260 -37.59 45.39 40.46
N ASN A 261 -37.09 46.52 39.96
CA ASN A 261 -35.99 46.53 38.99
C ASN A 261 -34.72 45.87 39.54
N GLY A 262 -34.41 46.10 40.81
CA GLY A 262 -33.29 45.44 41.49
C GLY A 262 -33.47 43.92 41.53
N SER A 263 -34.67 43.44 41.88
CA SER A 263 -35.00 42.02 41.86
C SER A 263 -34.86 41.42 40.46
N ASP A 264 -35.31 42.12 39.42
CA ASP A 264 -35.20 41.66 38.03
C ASP A 264 -33.74 41.55 37.58
N ILE A 265 -32.90 42.53 37.90
CA ILE A 265 -31.45 42.50 37.62
C ILE A 265 -30.79 41.34 38.34
N LEU A 266 -31.10 41.13 39.62
CA LEU A 266 -30.57 40.01 40.38
C LEU A 266 -31.00 38.69 39.75
N ASN A 267 -32.27 38.56 39.36
CA ASN A 267 -32.75 37.35 38.71
C ASN A 267 -31.99 37.10 37.40
N PHE A 268 -31.83 38.10 36.54
CA PHE A 268 -31.05 38.01 35.30
C PHE A 268 -29.60 37.56 35.54
N ILE A 269 -28.92 38.12 36.55
CA ILE A 269 -27.56 37.70 36.92
C ILE A 269 -27.54 36.22 37.32
N ARG A 270 -28.50 35.78 38.14
CA ARG A 270 -28.55 34.40 38.64
C ARG A 270 -28.89 33.41 37.54
N THR A 271 -29.93 33.68 36.74
CA THR A 271 -30.40 32.73 35.73
C THR A 271 -29.57 32.81 34.45
N ASN A 272 -29.40 33.99 33.86
CA ASN A 272 -28.82 34.09 32.53
C ASN A 272 -27.29 34.14 32.60
N VAL A 273 -26.72 35.01 33.43
CA VAL A 273 -25.26 35.18 33.50
C VAL A 273 -24.60 33.96 34.14
N GLY A 274 -25.18 33.44 35.23
CA GLY A 274 -24.69 32.22 35.89
C GLY A 274 -24.73 30.98 34.99
N GLU A 275 -25.82 30.78 34.25
CA GLU A 275 -25.94 29.68 33.29
C GLU A 275 -24.94 29.82 32.13
N GLN A 276 -24.78 31.02 31.56
CA GLN A 276 -23.78 31.27 30.51
C GLN A 276 -22.35 30.95 30.94
N PHE A 277 -21.95 31.31 32.16
CA PHE A 277 -20.62 30.94 32.65
C PHE A 277 -20.47 29.45 32.94
N THR A 278 -21.54 28.77 33.32
CA THR A 278 -21.58 27.31 33.43
C THR A 278 -21.37 26.65 32.06
N ASP A 279 -22.06 27.14 31.03
CA ASP A 279 -21.89 26.67 29.66
C ASP A 279 -20.48 26.95 29.13
N PHE A 280 -19.87 28.09 29.45
CA PHE A 280 -18.47 28.35 29.14
C PHE A 280 -17.51 27.34 29.79
N GLY A 281 -17.74 26.97 31.06
CA GLY A 281 -16.97 25.94 31.74
C GLY A 281 -17.13 24.57 31.06
N ASN A 282 -18.35 24.22 30.68
CA ASN A 282 -18.66 22.98 29.95
C ASN A 282 -18.01 22.95 28.56
N MET A 283 -17.98 24.09 27.86
CA MET A 283 -17.29 24.24 26.57
C MET A 283 -15.80 23.93 26.69
N GLY A 284 -15.16 24.38 27.78
CA GLY A 284 -13.77 24.00 28.10
C GLY A 284 -13.60 22.50 28.21
N ASN A 285 -14.50 21.79 28.89
CA ASN A 285 -14.45 20.33 28.98
C ASN A 285 -14.65 19.65 27.61
N GLN A 286 -15.59 20.16 26.79
CA GLN A 286 -15.81 19.64 25.44
C GLN A 286 -14.55 19.77 24.56
N TYR A 287 -13.94 20.97 24.51
CA TYR A 287 -12.72 21.18 23.74
C TYR A 287 -11.54 20.36 24.25
N TYR A 288 -11.47 20.10 25.56
CA TYR A 288 -10.46 19.19 26.11
C TYR A 288 -10.60 17.78 25.52
N ASN A 289 -11.83 17.24 25.52
CA ASN A 289 -12.09 15.89 25.00
C ASN A 289 -11.87 15.81 23.48
N GLU A 290 -12.24 16.84 22.73
CA GLU A 290 -11.97 16.93 21.28
C GLU A 290 -10.46 16.96 21.00
N ALA A 291 -9.70 17.76 21.76
CA ALA A 291 -8.25 17.80 21.65
C ALA A 291 -7.61 16.46 22.09
N GLU A 292 -8.16 15.77 23.09
CA GLU A 292 -7.72 14.42 23.46
C GLU A 292 -7.93 13.40 22.34
N PHE A 293 -9.06 13.48 21.64
CA PHE A 293 -9.31 12.64 20.48
C PHE A 293 -8.28 12.88 19.37
N VAL A 294 -7.98 14.15 19.04
CA VAL A 294 -6.97 14.49 18.02
C VAL A 294 -5.57 14.03 18.44
N SER A 295 -5.22 14.14 19.73
CA SER A 295 -3.96 13.63 20.28
C SER A 295 -3.81 12.12 20.05
N LYS A 296 -4.85 11.34 20.38
CA LYS A 296 -4.84 9.87 20.20
C LYS A 296 -4.77 9.49 18.72
N MET A 297 -5.54 10.16 17.88
CA MET A 297 -5.48 9.96 16.42
C MET A 297 -4.06 10.23 15.88
N SER A 298 -3.41 11.28 16.38
CA SER A 298 -2.03 11.59 16.00
C SER A 298 -1.07 10.48 16.42
N GLU A 299 -1.17 10.00 17.66
CA GLU A 299 -0.37 8.86 18.15
C GLU A 299 -0.58 7.58 17.31
N GLU A 300 -1.82 7.28 16.93
CA GLU A 300 -2.13 6.16 16.02
C GLU A 300 -1.48 6.34 14.63
N ILE A 301 -1.50 7.55 14.08
CA ILE A 301 -0.84 7.85 12.79
C ILE A 301 0.69 7.72 12.90
N ALA A 302 1.29 8.10 14.03
CA ALA A 302 2.73 7.89 14.26
C ALA A 302 3.07 6.40 14.24
N ALA A 303 2.30 5.59 14.99
CA ALA A 303 2.49 4.14 15.02
C ALA A 303 2.32 3.49 13.63
N MET A 304 1.28 3.90 12.88
CA MET A 304 1.09 3.44 11.49
C MET A 304 2.24 3.86 10.57
N SER A 305 2.80 5.05 10.76
CA SER A 305 3.96 5.52 9.99
C SER A 305 5.20 4.65 10.25
N GLU A 306 5.42 4.24 11.51
CA GLU A 306 6.51 3.31 11.86
C GLU A 306 6.34 1.93 11.22
N GLU A 307 5.11 1.39 11.22
CA GLU A 307 4.80 0.11 10.58
C GLU A 307 4.96 0.16 9.04
N LEU A 308 4.53 1.27 8.43
CA LEU A 308 4.74 1.52 7.00
C LEU A 308 6.23 1.61 6.67
N ALA A 309 7.04 2.30 7.49
CA ALA A 309 8.48 2.37 7.29
C ALA A 309 9.13 0.98 7.35
N ALA A 310 8.71 0.12 8.29
CA ALA A 310 9.19 -1.26 8.36
C ALA A 310 8.81 -2.06 7.10
N THR A 311 7.58 -1.90 6.64
CA THR A 311 7.07 -2.56 5.41
C THR A 311 7.85 -2.12 4.18
N ILE A 312 8.13 -0.82 4.04
CA ILE A 312 8.89 -0.27 2.93
C ILE A 312 10.33 -0.76 2.90
N ASN A 313 10.97 -0.92 4.07
CA ASN A 313 12.29 -1.55 4.15
C ASN A 313 12.26 -3.01 3.65
N GLN A 314 11.24 -3.79 4.00
CA GLN A 314 11.09 -5.17 3.50
C GLN A 314 10.88 -5.22 1.98
N VAL A 315 10.09 -4.28 1.43
CA VAL A 315 9.89 -4.18 -0.01
C VAL A 315 11.22 -3.81 -0.70
N SER A 316 11.99 -2.88 -0.13
CA SER A 316 13.31 -2.50 -0.63
C SER A 316 14.28 -3.69 -0.69
N GLU A 317 14.36 -4.50 0.36
CA GLU A 317 15.17 -5.73 0.38
C GLU A 317 14.72 -6.74 -0.69
N ALA A 318 13.41 -6.88 -0.91
CA ALA A 318 12.85 -7.73 -1.95
C ALA A 318 13.23 -7.22 -3.36
N MET A 319 13.20 -5.89 -3.58
CA MET A 319 13.63 -5.29 -4.85
C MET A 319 15.12 -5.48 -5.11
N GLN A 320 15.96 -5.35 -4.08
CA GLN A 320 17.39 -5.65 -4.20
C GLN A 320 17.62 -7.11 -4.60
N SER A 321 16.89 -8.05 -3.97
CA SER A 321 16.96 -9.48 -4.31
C SER A 321 16.49 -9.74 -5.75
N MET A 322 15.48 -9.00 -6.22
CA MET A 322 14.99 -9.08 -7.59
C MET A 322 16.02 -8.57 -8.59
N ALA A 323 16.69 -7.45 -8.30
CA ALA A 323 17.79 -6.92 -9.11
C ALA A 323 18.95 -7.92 -9.23
N GLU A 324 19.36 -8.54 -8.11
CA GLU A 324 20.38 -9.60 -8.12
C GLU A 324 19.96 -10.82 -8.96
N THR A 325 18.68 -11.20 -8.87
CA THR A 325 18.14 -12.34 -9.64
C THR A 325 18.08 -12.04 -11.13
N ALA A 326 17.68 -10.82 -11.52
CA ALA A 326 17.71 -10.35 -12.90
C ALA A 326 19.15 -10.36 -13.45
N GLN A 327 20.11 -9.85 -12.67
CA GLN A 327 21.52 -9.86 -13.05
C GLN A 327 22.06 -11.30 -13.27
N LYS A 328 21.81 -12.22 -12.33
CA LYS A 328 22.20 -13.63 -12.48
C LYS A 328 21.53 -14.30 -13.68
N SER A 329 20.27 -13.97 -13.94
CA SER A 329 19.53 -14.50 -15.09
C SER A 329 20.13 -14.02 -16.41
N SER A 330 20.56 -12.76 -16.47
CA SER A 330 21.29 -12.20 -17.62
C SER A 330 22.61 -12.94 -17.86
N GLU A 331 23.39 -13.17 -16.79
CA GLU A 331 24.65 -13.91 -16.86
C GLU A 331 24.44 -15.36 -17.32
N HIS A 332 23.42 -16.06 -16.80
CA HIS A 332 23.07 -17.40 -17.23
C HIS A 332 22.62 -17.44 -18.70
N ALA A 333 21.81 -16.48 -19.15
CA ALA A 333 21.42 -16.37 -20.56
C ALA A 333 22.64 -16.18 -21.47
N ALA A 334 23.62 -15.36 -21.06
CA ALA A 334 24.87 -15.16 -21.79
C ALA A 334 25.70 -16.45 -21.88
N VAL A 335 25.78 -17.22 -20.79
CA VAL A 335 26.47 -18.53 -20.77
C VAL A 335 25.79 -19.52 -21.71
N ILE A 336 24.46 -19.64 -21.65
CA ILE A 336 23.70 -20.54 -22.53
C ILE A 336 23.90 -20.15 -24.00
N LYS A 337 23.89 -18.86 -24.32
CA LYS A 337 24.17 -18.36 -25.68
C LYS A 337 25.56 -18.78 -26.16
N GLY A 338 26.56 -18.80 -25.27
CA GLY A 338 27.88 -19.38 -25.54
C GLY A 338 27.81 -20.88 -25.87
N SER A 339 27.13 -21.67 -25.04
CA SER A 339 26.97 -23.12 -25.25
C SER A 339 26.19 -23.47 -26.52
N ILE A 340 25.23 -22.63 -26.93
CA ILE A 340 24.52 -22.76 -28.21
C ILE A 340 25.49 -22.62 -29.38
N ASN A 341 26.37 -21.61 -29.35
CA ASN A 341 27.38 -21.43 -30.40
C ASN A 341 28.33 -22.64 -30.50
N GLU A 342 28.78 -23.17 -29.36
CA GLU A 342 29.60 -24.38 -29.33
C GLU A 342 28.85 -25.61 -29.87
N SER A 343 27.57 -25.75 -29.52
CA SER A 343 26.70 -26.83 -30.00
C SER A 343 26.51 -26.76 -31.52
N ASN A 344 26.27 -25.56 -32.07
CA ASN A 344 26.17 -25.36 -33.52
C ASN A 344 27.45 -25.77 -34.26
N GLN A 345 28.63 -25.44 -33.73
CA GLN A 345 29.91 -25.91 -34.30
C GLN A 345 30.04 -27.43 -34.25
N GLY A 346 29.61 -28.06 -33.15
CA GLY A 346 29.59 -29.51 -33.01
C GLY A 346 28.65 -30.18 -34.03
N ILE A 347 27.44 -29.65 -34.19
CA ILE A 347 26.45 -30.11 -35.16
C ILE A 347 27.00 -30.03 -36.59
N GLU A 348 27.60 -28.90 -36.97
CA GLU A 348 28.20 -28.72 -38.30
C GLU A 348 29.31 -29.75 -38.57
N GLN A 349 30.15 -30.02 -37.57
CA GLN A 349 31.23 -30.99 -37.68
C GLN A 349 30.70 -32.44 -37.81
N VAL A 350 29.65 -32.79 -37.07
CA VAL A 350 28.99 -34.10 -37.18
C VAL A 350 28.31 -34.24 -38.54
N ALA A 351 27.61 -33.21 -39.02
CA ALA A 351 26.98 -33.16 -40.34
C ALA A 351 27.98 -33.50 -41.45
N LYS A 352 29.13 -32.81 -41.42
CA LYS A 352 30.23 -33.02 -42.37
C LYS A 352 30.80 -34.44 -42.28
N THR A 353 30.92 -34.98 -41.07
CA THR A 353 31.42 -36.34 -40.85
C THR A 353 30.46 -37.40 -41.41
N ALA A 354 29.15 -37.24 -41.16
CA ALA A 354 28.10 -38.09 -41.70
C ALA A 354 28.13 -38.11 -43.24
N GLN A 355 28.26 -36.93 -43.86
CA GLN A 355 28.37 -36.81 -45.32
C GLN A 355 29.60 -37.54 -45.86
N ILE A 356 30.79 -37.31 -45.26
CA ILE A 356 32.03 -37.99 -45.68
C ILE A 356 31.90 -39.50 -45.53
N GLN A 357 31.24 -39.98 -44.47
CA GLN A 357 31.06 -41.40 -44.22
C GLN A 357 30.11 -42.04 -45.24
N ALA A 358 29.02 -41.37 -45.61
CA ALA A 358 28.14 -41.78 -46.71
C ALA A 358 28.90 -41.86 -48.05
N GLU A 359 29.69 -40.83 -48.38
CA GLU A 359 30.52 -40.82 -49.59
C GLU A 359 31.54 -41.97 -49.61
N ASN A 360 32.18 -42.28 -48.48
CA ASN A 360 33.13 -43.38 -48.36
C ASN A 360 32.45 -44.75 -48.48
N ALA A 361 31.26 -44.91 -47.88
CA ALA A 361 30.45 -46.12 -48.00
C ALA A 361 30.07 -46.37 -49.47
N GLN A 362 29.63 -45.33 -50.18
CA GLN A 362 29.32 -45.41 -51.60
C GLN A 362 30.54 -45.79 -52.42
N LYS A 363 31.69 -45.12 -52.24
CA LYS A 363 32.93 -45.44 -52.95
C LYS A 363 33.39 -46.88 -52.72
N LEU A 364 33.32 -47.37 -51.47
CA LEU A 364 33.65 -48.75 -51.15
C LEU A 364 32.69 -49.73 -51.81
N ASN A 365 31.38 -49.46 -51.77
CA ASN A 365 30.35 -50.26 -52.42
C ASN A 365 30.60 -50.36 -53.94
N GLU A 366 30.91 -49.24 -54.61
CA GLU A 366 31.28 -49.22 -56.04
C GLU A 366 32.54 -50.05 -56.35
N MET A 367 33.53 -50.08 -55.44
CA MET A 367 34.72 -50.91 -55.60
C MET A 367 34.40 -52.41 -55.49
N VAL A 368 33.58 -52.81 -54.51
CA VAL A 368 33.25 -54.22 -54.28
C VAL A 368 32.23 -54.77 -55.29
N GLN A 369 31.38 -53.93 -55.87
CA GLN A 369 30.46 -54.33 -56.95
C GLN A 369 31.17 -54.78 -58.23
N LYS A 370 32.47 -54.49 -58.40
CA LYS A 370 33.28 -55.01 -59.51
C LYS A 370 33.44 -56.54 -59.45
N PHE A 371 33.30 -57.14 -58.26
CA PHE A 371 33.41 -58.58 -58.07
C PHE A 371 32.10 -59.30 -58.43
N LYS A 372 32.17 -60.27 -59.34
CA LYS A 372 31.05 -61.15 -59.66
C LYS A 372 31.04 -62.31 -58.69
N LEU A 373 30.03 -62.37 -57.83
CA LEU A 373 29.95 -63.38 -56.78
C LEU A 373 29.05 -64.56 -57.16
N ASN A 374 28.16 -64.41 -58.13
CA ASN A 374 27.16 -65.41 -58.53
C ASN A 374 27.17 -65.65 -60.03
#